data_AF-A0A179UBN8-F1
#
_entry.id   AF-A0A179UBN8-F1
#
_cell.length_a   1.000
_cell.length_b   1.000
_cell.length_c   1.000
_cell.angle_alpha   90.00
_cell.angle_beta   90.00
_cell.angle_gamma   90.00
#
_symmetry.space_group_name_H-M   'P 1'
#
loop_
_entity.id
_entity.type
_entity.pdbx_description
1 polymer ?
#
loop_
_entity_poly.entity_id
_entity_poly.type
_entity_poly.pdbx_seq_one_letter_code
_entity_poly.pdbx_strand_id
1 'polypeptide(L)'
;MSLGGSKWSEGVKDDEQWDTAGLYSNGRAEEMIGKAIRKYDIPRHKLVIMSKCWAPVSEHDDVFIPPYWGGLPKSKDYVNQFSLSRRAIFNSVEASLKRIGTDYLDLLMVHRGHVIQ
;
A
#
# COMPACT_ATOMS: atom_id res chain seq x y z
N MET A 1 -27.76 -23.10 -18.68
CA MET A 1 -27.29 -22.47 -17.44
C MET A 1 -26.47 -21.25 -17.83
N SER A 2 -27.01 -20.05 -17.61
CA SER A 2 -26.21 -18.82 -17.72
C SER A 2 -25.27 -18.83 -16.53
N LEU A 3 -23.95 -18.87 -16.77
CA LEU A 3 -22.97 -18.57 -15.73
C LEU A 3 -23.18 -17.09 -15.42
N GLY A 4 -23.92 -16.80 -14.34
CA GLY A 4 -24.19 -15.43 -13.93
C GLY A 4 -22.88 -14.67 -13.85
N GLY A 5 -22.74 -13.62 -14.66
CA GLY A 5 -21.51 -12.83 -14.72
C GLY A 5 -21.24 -12.24 -13.34
N SER A 6 -20.16 -12.68 -12.70
CA SER A 6 -19.67 -12.03 -11.49
C SER A 6 -19.41 -10.56 -11.81
N LYS A 7 -19.73 -9.64 -10.90
CA LYS A 7 -19.56 -8.19 -11.09
C LYS A 7 -18.11 -7.77 -11.45
N TRP A 8 -17.14 -8.66 -11.26
CA TRP A 8 -15.72 -8.51 -11.56
C TRP A 8 -15.31 -8.97 -12.98
N SER A 9 -16.08 -9.85 -13.64
CA SER A 9 -15.66 -10.50 -14.89
C SER A 9 -15.62 -9.58 -16.12
N GLU A 10 -15.99 -8.31 -15.99
CA GLU A 10 -16.08 -7.36 -17.11
C GLU A 10 -14.80 -6.54 -17.38
N GLY A 11 -13.72 -6.71 -16.61
CA GLY A 11 -12.52 -5.90 -16.88
C GLY A 11 -11.19 -6.26 -16.18
N VAL A 12 -11.18 -7.21 -15.26
CA VAL A 12 -9.94 -7.62 -14.58
C VAL A 12 -9.61 -9.04 -15.02
N LYS A 13 -8.38 -9.24 -15.49
CA LYS A 13 -7.88 -10.54 -15.94
C LYS A 13 -7.34 -11.34 -14.77
N ASP A 14 -7.17 -12.65 -14.98
CA ASP A 14 -6.40 -13.47 -14.06
C ASP A 14 -4.94 -12.95 -14.03
N ASP A 15 -4.34 -12.92 -12.83
CA ASP A 15 -3.00 -12.40 -12.56
C ASP A 15 -2.79 -10.90 -12.89
N GLU A 16 -3.87 -10.10 -12.84
CA GLU A 16 -3.77 -8.65 -13.01
C GLU A 16 -2.91 -8.03 -11.89
N GLN A 17 -1.89 -7.27 -12.29
CA GLN A 17 -0.90 -6.68 -11.38
C GLN A 17 -1.31 -5.28 -10.94
N TRP A 18 -1.54 -5.09 -9.64
CA TRP A 18 -1.89 -3.80 -9.06
C TRP A 18 -0.75 -3.28 -8.21
N ASP A 19 -0.10 -2.23 -8.73
CA ASP A 19 0.99 -1.52 -8.06
C ASP A 19 0.47 -0.36 -7.21
N THR A 20 0.92 -0.26 -5.96
CA THR A 20 0.60 0.84 -5.05
C THR A 20 1.76 1.12 -4.10
N ALA A 21 1.60 2.08 -3.20
CA ALA A 21 2.50 2.34 -2.09
C ALA A 21 1.75 3.07 -0.98
N GLY A 22 2.18 2.90 0.28
CA GLY A 22 1.64 3.70 1.39
C GLY A 22 1.77 5.20 1.14
N LEU A 23 2.84 5.65 0.49
CA LEU A 23 3.05 7.06 0.15
C LEU A 23 2.01 7.61 -0.85
N TYR A 24 1.44 6.77 -1.72
CA TYR A 24 0.55 7.23 -2.78
C TYR A 24 -0.74 7.79 -2.21
N SER A 25 -0.95 9.09 -2.43
CA SER A 25 -2.08 9.85 -1.88
C SER A 25 -2.24 9.65 -0.37
N ASN A 26 -1.13 9.61 0.37
CA ASN A 26 -1.12 9.41 1.82
C ASN A 26 -1.94 8.18 2.28
N GLY A 27 -1.69 7.03 1.65
CA GLY A 27 -2.33 5.75 1.97
C GLY A 27 -3.72 5.57 1.33
N ARG A 28 -4.34 6.62 0.80
CA ARG A 28 -5.67 6.56 0.20
C ARG A 28 -5.73 5.65 -1.04
N ALA A 29 -4.64 5.54 -1.80
CA ALA A 29 -4.57 4.64 -2.94
C ALA A 29 -4.78 3.16 -2.53
N GLU A 30 -4.17 2.74 -1.42
CA GLU A 30 -4.34 1.40 -0.86
C GLU A 30 -5.76 1.16 -0.34
N GLU A 31 -6.37 2.16 0.30
CA GLU A 31 -7.78 2.09 0.71
C GLU A 31 -8.73 1.94 -0.49
N MET A 32 -8.44 2.65 -1.59
CA MET A 32 -9.23 2.56 -2.81
C MET A 32 -9.14 1.18 -3.45
N ILE A 33 -7.95 0.57 -3.49
CA ILE A 33 -7.77 -0.81 -3.93
C ILE A 33 -8.64 -1.75 -3.08
N GLY A 34 -8.57 -1.63 -1.75
CA GLY A 34 -9.40 -2.45 -0.85
C GLY A 34 -10.90 -2.28 -1.11
N LYS A 35 -11.35 -1.03 -1.28
CA LYS A 35 -12.75 -0.72 -1.61
C LYS A 35 -13.15 -1.33 -2.96
N ALA A 36 -12.27 -1.32 -3.96
CA ALA A 36 -12.54 -1.93 -5.26
C ALA A 36 -12.69 -3.45 -5.14
N ILE A 37 -11.75 -4.14 -4.46
CA ILE A 37 -11.79 -5.59 -4.23
C ILE A 37 -13.15 -5.99 -3.63
N ARG A 38 -13.58 -5.29 -2.56
CA ARG A 38 -14.87 -5.56 -1.89
C ARG A 38 -16.08 -5.20 -2.75
N LYS A 39 -16.05 -4.05 -3.46
CA LYS A 39 -17.19 -3.55 -4.24
C LYS A 39 -17.52 -4.43 -5.44
N TYR A 40 -16.50 -5.03 -6.05
CA TYR A 40 -16.62 -5.88 -7.23
C TYR A 40 -16.56 -7.38 -6.90
N ASP A 41 -16.40 -7.73 -5.62
CA ASP A 41 -16.27 -9.12 -5.15
C ASP A 41 -15.14 -9.86 -5.88
N ILE A 42 -13.98 -9.20 -5.96
CA ILE A 42 -12.81 -9.71 -6.69
C ILE A 42 -12.16 -10.82 -5.86
N PRO A 43 -12.01 -12.04 -6.40
CA PRO A 43 -11.29 -13.09 -5.69
C PRO A 43 -9.83 -12.70 -5.47
N ARG A 44 -9.40 -12.60 -4.21
CA ARG A 44 -8.05 -12.10 -3.85
C ARG A 44 -6.91 -12.85 -4.54
N HIS A 45 -7.06 -14.17 -4.72
CA HIS A 45 -6.07 -15.04 -5.35
C HIS A 45 -5.88 -14.81 -6.86
N LYS A 46 -6.74 -13.99 -7.49
CA LYS A 46 -6.62 -13.63 -8.92
C LYS A 46 -5.89 -12.31 -9.16
N LEU A 47 -5.54 -11.61 -8.08
CA LEU A 47 -4.80 -10.36 -8.14
C LEU A 47 -3.37 -10.57 -7.66
N VAL A 48 -2.44 -9.86 -8.30
CA VAL A 48 -1.08 -9.70 -7.80
C VAL A 48 -0.97 -8.28 -7.23
N ILE A 49 -0.95 -8.15 -5.91
CA ILE A 49 -0.89 -6.85 -5.23
C ILE A 49 0.52 -6.56 -4.76
N MET A 50 1.06 -5.45 -5.25
CA MET A 50 2.41 -4.98 -4.94
C MET A 50 2.34 -3.67 -4.18
N SER A 51 3.05 -3.57 -3.05
CA SER A 51 3.20 -2.31 -2.32
C SER A 51 4.67 -1.99 -2.04
N LYS A 52 4.94 -0.76 -1.60
CA LYS A 52 6.28 -0.24 -1.38
C LYS A 52 6.43 0.32 0.01
N CYS A 53 7.55 0.02 0.66
CA CYS A 53 7.97 0.61 1.94
C CYS A 53 9.13 1.60 1.74
N TRP A 54 9.23 2.60 2.62
CA TRP A 54 10.38 3.54 2.81
C TRP A 54 9.89 4.85 3.43
N ALA A 55 8.77 5.38 2.93
CA ALA A 55 8.15 6.63 3.38
C ALA A 55 7.05 6.38 4.42
N PRO A 56 6.87 7.28 5.40
CA PRO A 56 5.73 7.21 6.29
C PRO A 56 4.44 7.61 5.55
N VAL A 57 3.33 7.26 6.17
CA VAL A 57 2.00 7.79 5.85
C VAL A 57 1.64 8.73 7.00
N SER A 58 1.28 9.97 6.68
CA SER A 58 0.85 10.96 7.66
C SER A 58 -0.46 10.54 8.32
N GLU A 59 -0.57 10.79 9.63
CA GLU A 59 -1.84 10.68 10.37
C GLU A 59 -2.84 11.78 9.99
N HIS A 60 -2.36 12.84 9.35
CA HIS A 60 -3.15 13.97 8.87
C HIS A 60 -3.30 13.93 7.35
N ASP A 61 -4.54 14.03 6.87
CA ASP A 61 -4.91 13.93 5.45
C ASP A 61 -4.43 15.12 4.59
N ASP A 62 -4.16 16.28 5.20
CA ASP A 62 -3.74 17.52 4.55
C ASP A 62 -2.22 17.66 4.41
N VAL A 63 -1.46 16.67 4.87
CA VAL A 63 0.00 16.71 4.87
C VAL A 63 0.56 16.05 3.61
N PHE A 64 1.18 16.87 2.77
CA PHE A 64 2.05 16.41 1.70
C PHE A 64 3.46 16.18 2.25
N ILE A 65 3.88 14.93 2.41
CA ILE A 65 5.17 14.54 3.01
C ILE A 65 6.42 15.02 2.24
N PRO A 66 6.46 15.08 0.88
CA PRO A 66 7.71 15.32 0.16
C PRO A 66 8.57 16.55 0.51
N PRO A 67 8.01 17.72 0.86
CA PRO A 67 8.80 18.86 1.32
C PRO A 67 9.55 18.60 2.64
N TYR A 68 9.11 17.62 3.43
CA TYR A 68 9.61 17.36 4.78
C TYR A 68 10.65 16.23 4.85
N TRP A 69 11.06 15.62 3.73
CA TRP A 69 11.97 14.46 3.71
C TRP A 69 13.23 14.63 4.59
N GLY A 70 13.84 15.82 4.59
CA GLY A 70 15.04 16.10 5.38
C GLY A 70 14.79 16.21 6.89
N GLY A 71 13.56 16.52 7.30
CA GLY A 71 13.16 16.63 8.70
C GLY A 71 12.61 15.33 9.29
N LEU A 72 12.09 14.42 8.46
CA LEU A 72 11.46 13.17 8.92
C LEU A 72 12.34 12.32 9.85
N PRO A 73 13.65 12.12 9.59
CA PRO A 73 14.51 11.35 10.51
C PRO A 73 14.60 11.92 11.92
N LYS A 74 14.33 13.23 12.08
CA LYS A 74 14.42 13.94 13.36
C LYS A 74 13.04 14.15 14.02
N SER A 75 11.96 13.85 13.31
CA SER A 75 10.61 13.99 13.86
C SER A 75 10.33 12.88 14.86
N LYS A 76 9.72 13.24 15.99
CA LYS A 76 9.22 12.27 16.98
C LYS A 76 7.96 11.56 16.51
N ASP A 77 7.20 12.19 15.60
CA ASP A 77 5.92 11.68 15.11
C ASP A 77 6.12 10.49 14.15
N TYR A 78 7.24 10.49 13.40
CA TYR A 78 7.54 9.48 12.38
C TYR A 78 8.62 8.47 12.79
N VAL A 79 8.88 8.34 14.10
CA VAL A 79 9.82 7.35 14.64
C VAL A 79 9.37 5.94 14.23
N ASN A 80 10.28 5.18 13.64
CA ASN A 80 10.01 3.84 13.10
C ASN A 80 8.95 3.80 11.98
N GLN A 81 8.65 4.91 11.32
CA GLN A 81 7.74 4.96 10.18
C GLN A 81 8.43 5.33 8.86
N PHE A 82 9.60 5.99 8.95
CA PHE A 82 10.47 6.32 7.83
C PHE A 82 11.73 5.45 7.85
N SER A 83 12.38 5.25 6.69
CA SER A 83 13.58 4.42 6.44
C SER A 83 13.32 2.95 6.09
N LEU A 84 14.41 2.19 5.92
CA LEU A 84 14.42 0.74 5.70
C LEU A 84 14.87 -0.04 6.96
N SER A 85 14.74 0.56 8.15
CA SER A 85 14.94 -0.19 9.39
C SER A 85 13.96 -1.36 9.47
N ARG A 86 14.37 -2.45 10.15
CA ARG A 86 13.49 -3.62 10.36
C ARG A 86 12.11 -3.19 10.85
N ARG A 87 12.04 -2.38 11.91
CA ARG A 87 10.77 -1.96 12.49
C ARG A 87 9.92 -1.16 11.50
N ALA A 88 10.51 -0.24 10.74
CA ALA A 88 9.78 0.56 9.75
C ALA A 88 9.20 -0.30 8.62
N ILE A 89 9.93 -1.32 8.15
CA ILE A 89 9.43 -2.24 7.12
C ILE A 89 8.20 -3.00 7.63
N PHE A 90 8.28 -3.60 8.82
CA PHE A 90 7.14 -4.35 9.39
C PHE A 90 5.92 -3.45 9.62
N ASN A 91 6.12 -2.26 10.22
CA ASN A 91 5.04 -1.28 10.41
C ASN A 91 4.39 -0.89 9.07
N SER A 92 5.21 -0.65 8.03
CA SER A 92 4.71 -0.31 6.70
C SER A 92 3.87 -1.44 6.09
N VAL A 93 4.31 -2.69 6.21
CA VAL A 93 3.58 -3.86 5.71
C VAL A 93 2.25 -4.01 6.45
N GLU A 94 2.26 -4.01 7.77
CA GLU A 94 1.04 -4.14 8.59
C GLU A 94 0.03 -3.04 8.25
N ALA A 95 0.51 -1.80 8.08
CA ALA A 95 -0.34 -0.68 7.72
C ALA A 95 -0.93 -0.82 6.30
N SER A 96 -0.14 -1.28 5.33
CA SER A 96 -0.61 -1.54 3.96
C SER A 96 -1.64 -2.66 3.91
N LEU A 97 -1.39 -3.78 4.58
CA LEU A 97 -2.34 -4.89 4.71
C LEU A 97 -3.66 -4.42 5.30
N LYS A 98 -3.63 -3.59 6.35
CA LYS A 98 -4.82 -3.00 6.97
C LYS A 98 -5.59 -2.07 6.02
N ARG A 99 -4.91 -1.18 5.28
CA ARG A 99 -5.57 -0.24 4.35
C ARG A 99 -6.23 -0.97 3.18
N ILE A 100 -5.56 -1.96 2.61
CA ILE A 100 -6.09 -2.79 1.53
C ILE A 100 -7.21 -3.71 2.08
N GLY A 101 -7.06 -4.21 3.30
CA GLY A 101 -7.95 -5.19 3.90
C GLY A 101 -7.69 -6.59 3.36
N THR A 102 -6.41 -6.98 3.29
CA THR A 102 -5.93 -8.31 2.92
C THR A 102 -4.90 -8.77 3.95
N ASP A 103 -4.64 -10.06 4.01
CA ASP A 103 -3.68 -10.73 4.90
C ASP A 103 -2.27 -10.88 4.31
N TYR A 104 -2.11 -10.78 2.99
CA TYR A 104 -0.81 -10.83 2.33
C TYR A 104 -0.65 -9.85 1.15
N LEU A 105 0.60 -9.46 0.90
CA LEU A 105 1.05 -8.82 -0.34
C LEU A 105 1.79 -9.86 -1.17
N ASP A 106 1.64 -9.81 -2.50
CA ASP A 106 2.35 -10.71 -3.41
C ASP A 106 3.82 -10.27 -3.56
N LEU A 107 4.05 -8.95 -3.55
CA LEU A 107 5.38 -8.37 -3.57
C LEU A 107 5.45 -7.13 -2.68
N LEU A 108 6.50 -7.07 -1.85
CA LEU A 108 6.92 -5.86 -1.18
C LEU A 108 8.19 -5.32 -1.86
N MET A 109 8.14 -4.06 -2.28
CA MET A 109 9.28 -3.39 -2.90
C MET A 109 9.84 -2.29 -1.99
N VAL A 110 11.12 -1.99 -2.19
CA VAL A 110 11.74 -0.79 -1.61
C VAL A 110 11.42 0.40 -2.51
N HIS A 111 10.70 1.40 -1.98
CA HIS A 111 10.23 2.52 -2.79
C HIS A 111 11.36 3.43 -3.30
N ARG A 112 12.45 3.53 -2.51
CA ARG A 112 13.62 4.34 -2.84
C ARG A 112 14.86 3.74 -2.21
N GLY A 113 16.00 3.85 -2.88
CA GLY A 113 17.30 3.54 -2.29
C GLY A 113 17.52 4.34 -1.01
N HIS A 114 18.00 3.67 0.03
CA HIS A 114 18.38 4.28 1.29
C HIS A 114 19.90 4.16 1.43
N VAL A 115 20.59 5.28 1.60
CA VAL A 115 22.01 5.29 1.93
C VAL A 115 22.09 5.06 3.44
N ILE A 116 22.78 4.00 3.85
CA ILE A 116 23.05 3.69 5.26
C ILE A 116 23.91 4.84 5.79
N GLN A 117 23.40 5.57 6.79
CA GLN A 117 24.17 6.59 7.52
C GLN A 117 24.80 5.99 8.77
#